data_AF-A0A9P4Y4N5-F1
#
_entry.id   AF-A0A9P4Y4N5-F1
#
_cell.length_a   1.000
_cell.length_b   1.000
_cell.length_c   1.000
_cell.angle_alpha   90.00
_cell.angle_beta   90.00
_cell.angle_gamma   90.00
#
_symmetry.space_group_name_H-M   'P 1'
#
loop_
_entity.id
_entity.type
_entity.pdbx_description
1 polymer ?
#
loop_
_entity_poly.entity_id
_entity_poly.type
_entity_poly.pdbx_seq_one_letter_code
_entity_poly.pdbx_strand_id
1 'polypeptide(L)'
;MNEALCSILTGENEWVFHSEGKSIKFNNDGTGELWCCEDGHFWIAMATEWKRLEISARGGDETAAEDAYPKGGPQILGKLELAVTLMKRLPETLDKQPGARGYVLNERGLTDDAFQPKKYTITIEKGNFVEPCYIGPSSSFSRRYAFRLLFDKSPYPPRSEWKRPEGGPDSGHFWDIKEFVGREYPELKQGRAINDNAGDSWKYCQVM
;
A
#
# COMPACT_ATOMS: atom_id res chain seq x y z
N MET A 1 -16.39 15.65 -1.55
CA MET A 1 -15.25 15.15 -0.73
C MET A 1 -14.73 13.81 -1.23
N ASN A 2 -15.58 12.80 -1.39
CA ASN A 2 -15.13 11.48 -1.83
C ASN A 2 -14.55 11.43 -3.26
N GLU A 3 -15.02 12.26 -4.19
CA GLU A 3 -14.41 12.37 -5.54
C GLU A 3 -12.98 12.92 -5.49
N ALA A 4 -12.71 13.90 -4.63
CA ALA A 4 -11.36 14.43 -4.43
C ALA A 4 -10.44 13.36 -3.83
N LEU A 5 -10.93 12.54 -2.90
CA LEU A 5 -10.18 11.41 -2.35
C LEU A 5 -9.91 10.33 -3.39
N CYS A 6 -10.90 9.98 -4.22
CA CYS A 6 -10.69 9.06 -5.34
C CYS A 6 -9.66 9.61 -6.32
N SER A 7 -9.72 10.90 -6.67
CA SER A 7 -8.74 11.54 -7.54
C SER A 7 -7.33 11.57 -6.94
N ILE A 8 -7.19 11.63 -5.61
CA ILE A 8 -5.89 11.46 -4.95
C ILE A 8 -5.46 10.00 -5.05
N LEU A 9 -6.33 9.05 -4.67
CA LEU A 9 -6.05 7.61 -4.72
C LEU A 9 -5.53 7.15 -6.08
N THR A 10 -6.14 7.63 -7.16
CA THR A 10 -5.84 7.23 -8.54
C THR A 10 -4.92 8.18 -9.30
N GLY A 11 -4.67 9.37 -8.75
CA GLY A 11 -3.77 10.36 -9.33
C GLY A 11 -2.30 10.04 -9.06
N GLU A 12 -2.01 9.16 -8.11
CA GLU A 12 -0.66 8.70 -7.83
C GLU A 12 -0.22 7.61 -8.81
N ASN A 13 1.04 7.70 -9.28
CA ASN A 13 1.61 6.67 -10.15
C ASN A 13 1.64 5.30 -9.46
N GLU A 14 2.04 5.29 -8.19
CA GLU A 14 2.05 4.15 -7.29
C GLU A 14 2.02 4.61 -5.82
N TRP A 15 1.48 3.76 -4.96
CA TRP A 15 1.58 3.87 -3.51
C TRP A 15 2.62 2.85 -3.03
N VAL A 16 3.68 3.35 -2.38
CA VAL A 16 4.91 2.59 -2.13
C VAL A 16 5.03 2.25 -0.65
N PHE A 17 5.26 0.98 -0.33
CA PHE A 17 5.74 0.57 0.99
C PHE A 17 7.28 0.57 1.01
N HIS A 18 7.87 0.09 -0.08
CA HIS A 18 9.30 0.04 -0.31
C HIS A 18 9.59 0.14 -1.81
N SER A 19 10.41 1.12 -2.21
CA SER A 19 10.61 1.47 -3.62
C SER A 19 11.26 0.39 -4.48
N GLU A 20 11.91 -0.61 -3.88
CA GLU A 20 12.54 -1.71 -4.63
C GLU A 20 11.61 -2.90 -4.91
N GLY A 21 10.36 -2.91 -4.42
CA GLY A 21 9.51 -4.05 -4.75
C GLY A 21 8.12 -4.17 -4.13
N LYS A 22 7.71 -3.28 -3.22
CA LYS A 22 6.39 -3.40 -2.57
C LYS A 22 5.57 -2.14 -2.81
N SER A 23 4.58 -2.27 -3.68
CA SER A 23 3.69 -1.16 -4.03
C SER A 23 2.30 -1.64 -4.42
N ILE A 24 1.35 -0.70 -4.39
CA ILE A 24 -0.01 -0.88 -4.86
C ILE A 24 -0.40 0.30 -5.74
N LYS A 25 -1.14 0.04 -6.81
CA LYS A 25 -1.61 1.05 -7.77
C LYS A 25 -3.11 0.96 -7.95
N PHE A 26 -3.75 2.13 -8.08
CA PHE A 26 -5.17 2.27 -8.37
C PHE A 26 -5.33 3.14 -9.62
N ASN A 27 -5.99 2.62 -10.65
CA ASN A 27 -6.32 3.35 -11.86
C ASN A 27 -7.77 3.86 -11.81
N ASN A 28 -8.04 4.98 -12.50
CA ASN A 28 -9.37 5.60 -12.56
C ASN A 28 -10.48 4.72 -13.18
N ASP A 29 -10.11 3.70 -13.95
CA ASP A 29 -11.03 2.76 -14.59
C ASP A 29 -11.46 1.60 -13.68
N GLY A 30 -11.04 1.61 -12.42
CA GLY A 30 -11.31 0.52 -11.48
C GLY A 30 -10.34 -0.65 -11.59
N THR A 31 -9.25 -0.53 -12.35
CA THR A 31 -8.16 -1.50 -12.35
C THR A 31 -7.02 -1.06 -11.44
N GLY A 32 -6.07 -1.93 -11.18
CA GLY A 32 -4.89 -1.62 -10.40
C GLY A 32 -3.87 -2.73 -10.43
N GLU A 33 -2.85 -2.61 -9.60
CA GLU A 33 -1.78 -3.59 -9.50
C GLU A 33 -1.34 -3.73 -8.04
N LEU A 34 -0.95 -4.94 -7.65
CA LEU A 34 -0.34 -5.23 -6.35
C LEU A 34 0.98 -5.96 -6.58
N TRP A 35 2.04 -5.41 -6.00
CA TRP A 35 3.42 -5.89 -6.17
C TRP A 35 4.04 -6.22 -4.82
N CYS A 36 4.71 -7.37 -4.77
CA CYS A 36 5.62 -7.76 -3.70
C CYS A 36 6.79 -8.53 -4.31
N CYS A 37 7.90 -7.82 -4.46
CA CYS A 37 9.19 -8.34 -4.83
C CYS A 37 10.14 -8.17 -3.64
N GLU A 38 10.84 -9.25 -3.29
CA GLU A 38 11.93 -9.24 -2.31
C GLU A 38 13.09 -10.06 -2.87
N ASP A 39 14.31 -9.57 -2.75
CA ASP A 39 15.54 -10.25 -3.18
C ASP A 39 15.47 -10.77 -4.64
N GLY A 40 14.85 -9.99 -5.52
CA GLY A 40 14.65 -10.35 -6.94
C GLY A 40 13.59 -11.43 -7.20
N HIS A 41 12.85 -11.87 -6.17
CA HIS A 41 11.78 -12.85 -6.28
C HIS A 41 10.41 -12.18 -6.24
N PHE A 42 9.61 -12.41 -7.28
CA PHE A 42 8.22 -11.95 -7.35
C PHE A 42 7.29 -12.90 -6.59
N TRP A 43 7.07 -12.60 -5.32
CA TRP A 43 6.08 -13.30 -4.50
C TRP A 43 4.66 -12.99 -4.95
N ILE A 44 4.40 -11.71 -5.23
CA ILE A 44 3.12 -11.21 -5.74
C ILE A 44 3.41 -10.22 -6.88
N ALA A 45 2.78 -10.46 -8.02
CA ALA A 45 2.67 -9.45 -9.08
C ALA A 45 1.33 -9.68 -9.77
N MET A 46 0.29 -8.97 -9.33
CA MET A 46 -1.10 -9.25 -9.74
C MET A 46 -1.79 -8.00 -10.23
N ALA A 47 -2.56 -8.13 -11.30
CA ALA A 47 -3.57 -7.12 -11.60
C ALA A 47 -4.64 -7.15 -10.51
N THR A 48 -5.25 -6.00 -10.24
CA THR A 48 -6.38 -5.89 -9.31
C THR A 48 -7.56 -5.25 -10.04
N GLU A 49 -8.76 -5.59 -9.55
CA GLU A 49 -9.98 -4.86 -9.86
C GLU A 49 -10.52 -4.30 -8.56
N TRP A 50 -10.91 -3.03 -8.57
CA TRP A 50 -11.40 -2.35 -7.40
C TRP A 50 -12.59 -1.47 -7.75
N LYS A 51 -13.45 -1.29 -6.75
CA LYS A 51 -14.53 -0.31 -6.82
C LYS A 51 -14.73 0.32 -5.46
N ARG A 52 -15.13 1.57 -5.48
CA ARG A 52 -15.59 2.24 -4.27
C ARG A 52 -16.95 1.69 -3.85
N LEU A 53 -17.12 1.53 -2.55
CA LEU A 53 -18.39 1.19 -1.93
C LEU A 53 -19.06 2.47 -1.42
N GLU A 54 -20.39 2.49 -1.46
CA GLU A 54 -21.15 3.53 -0.79
C GLU A 54 -21.11 3.27 0.72
N ILE A 55 -20.61 4.24 1.47
CA ILE A 55 -20.70 4.22 2.93
C ILE A 55 -22.19 4.43 3.24
N SER A 56 -22.91 3.36 3.59
CA SER A 56 -24.30 3.51 4.03
C SER A 56 -24.28 4.30 5.33
N ALA A 57 -24.68 5.57 5.28
CA ALA A 57 -24.77 6.43 6.45
C ALA A 57 -25.72 5.80 7.49
N ARG A 58 -25.16 5.06 8.44
CA ARG A 58 -25.82 4.63 9.66
C ARG A 58 -24.96 5.00 10.84
N GLY A 59 -25.23 6.22 11.34
CA GLY A 59 -24.89 6.64 12.69
C GLY A 59 -23.82 7.72 12.77
N GLY A 60 -24.28 8.97 12.74
CA GLY A 60 -23.74 10.03 13.59
C GLY A 60 -22.44 10.70 13.15
N ASP A 61 -22.60 11.93 12.65
CA ASP A 61 -21.69 13.06 12.87
C ASP A 61 -20.25 12.92 12.35
N GLU A 62 -20.07 13.13 11.05
CA GLU A 62 -18.89 13.87 10.58
C GLU A 62 -19.20 15.37 10.76
N THR A 63 -19.27 15.79 12.02
CA THR A 63 -19.05 17.19 12.36
C THR A 63 -17.66 17.53 11.83
N ALA A 64 -17.60 18.51 10.93
CA ALA A 64 -16.37 19.18 10.58
C ALA A 64 -15.75 19.68 11.90
N ALA A 65 -14.79 18.93 12.43
CA ALA A 65 -13.88 19.44 13.43
C ALA A 65 -12.90 20.37 12.71
N GLU A 66 -13.36 21.59 12.41
CA GLU A 66 -12.53 22.74 12.76
C GLU A 66 -12.33 22.65 14.27
N ASP A 67 -11.22 22.06 14.72
CA ASP A 67 -10.42 22.56 15.85
C ASP A 67 -9.31 21.61 16.31
N ALA A 68 -8.19 22.23 16.67
CA ALA A 68 -6.98 21.67 17.28
C ALA A 68 -6.08 20.79 16.38
N TYR A 69 -5.30 21.45 15.51
CA TYR A 69 -4.08 20.88 14.97
C TYR A 69 -3.15 20.40 16.11
N PRO A 70 -2.77 19.11 16.16
CA PRO A 70 -1.56 18.77 16.88
C PRO A 70 -0.41 19.38 16.08
N LYS A 71 0.33 20.34 16.68
CA LYS A 71 1.58 20.84 16.11
C LYS A 71 2.52 19.66 15.84
N GLY A 72 2.52 19.15 14.60
CA GLY A 72 3.40 18.07 14.14
C GLY A 72 2.74 16.77 13.64
N GLY A 73 1.41 16.63 13.66
CA GLY A 73 0.72 15.42 13.17
C GLY A 73 0.30 15.47 11.68
N PRO A 74 -0.02 14.32 11.07
CA PRO A 74 -0.53 14.27 9.69
C PRO A 74 -1.97 14.78 9.62
N GLN A 75 -2.35 15.40 8.50
CA GLN A 75 -3.71 15.84 8.23
C GLN A 75 -4.50 14.70 7.59
N ILE A 76 -5.54 14.21 8.26
CA ILE A 76 -6.47 13.25 7.66
C ILE A 76 -7.30 13.96 6.59
N LEU A 77 -7.21 13.50 5.33
CA LEU A 77 -8.00 14.02 4.23
C LEU A 77 -9.38 13.34 4.15
N GLY A 78 -9.47 12.10 4.64
CA GLY A 78 -10.72 11.36 4.78
C GLY A 78 -10.55 9.85 4.61
N LYS A 79 -11.67 9.13 4.56
CA LYS A 79 -11.72 7.67 4.45
C LYS A 79 -12.52 7.23 3.24
N LEU A 80 -12.18 6.07 2.68
CA LEU A 80 -12.92 5.41 1.61
C LEU A 80 -13.13 3.94 1.93
N GLU A 81 -14.31 3.42 1.60
CA GLU A 81 -14.54 1.98 1.57
C GLU A 81 -14.35 1.45 0.15
N LEU A 82 -13.53 0.42 0.00
CA LEU A 82 -13.21 -0.21 -1.27
C LEU A 82 -13.55 -1.69 -1.22
N ALA A 83 -14.02 -2.24 -2.34
CA ALA A 83 -13.93 -3.66 -2.62
C ALA A 83 -12.79 -3.87 -3.61
N VAL A 84 -11.80 -4.67 -3.25
CA VAL A 84 -10.63 -5.00 -4.10
C VAL A 84 -10.58 -6.51 -4.32
N THR A 85 -10.35 -6.91 -5.56
CA THR A 85 -10.22 -8.29 -6.01
C THR A 85 -8.86 -8.49 -6.63
N LEU A 86 -8.10 -9.48 -6.15
CA LEU A 86 -6.85 -9.87 -6.78
C LEU A 86 -7.15 -10.74 -8.00
N MET A 87 -6.62 -10.38 -9.15
CA MET A 87 -6.83 -11.12 -10.38
C MET A 87 -5.66 -12.07 -10.60
N LYS A 88 -5.96 -13.30 -11.02
CA LYS A 88 -4.96 -14.33 -11.29
C LYS A 88 -3.91 -13.95 -12.36
N ARG A 89 -4.25 -12.99 -13.23
CA ARG A 89 -3.37 -12.48 -14.29
C ARG A 89 -2.27 -11.56 -13.75
N LEU A 90 -1.15 -11.56 -14.45
CA LEU A 90 -0.06 -10.61 -14.21
C LEU A 90 -0.49 -9.18 -14.62
N PRO A 91 0.14 -8.15 -14.03
CA PRO A 91 0.15 -6.81 -14.59
C PRO A 91 0.56 -6.82 -16.06
N GLU A 92 -0.06 -5.97 -16.88
CA GLU A 92 0.16 -5.95 -18.33
C GLU A 92 1.62 -5.63 -18.68
N THR A 93 2.26 -4.78 -17.88
CA THR A 93 3.67 -4.42 -17.99
C THR A 93 4.59 -5.63 -17.84
N LEU A 94 4.23 -6.57 -16.97
CA LEU A 94 5.01 -7.77 -16.68
C LEU A 94 4.69 -8.91 -17.66
N ASP A 95 3.42 -9.09 -18.05
CA ASP A 95 3.01 -10.17 -18.96
C ASP A 95 3.67 -10.05 -20.35
N LYS A 96 4.08 -8.84 -20.75
CA LYS A 96 4.83 -8.56 -21.98
C LYS A 96 6.31 -8.97 -21.91
N GLN A 97 6.86 -9.24 -20.72
CA GLN A 97 8.26 -9.60 -20.56
C GLN A 97 8.49 -11.11 -20.80
N PRO A 98 9.48 -11.50 -21.62
CA PRO A 98 9.80 -12.90 -21.83
C PRO A 98 10.13 -13.61 -20.51
N GLY A 99 9.44 -14.72 -20.23
CA GLY A 99 9.71 -15.54 -19.04
C GLY A 99 9.11 -15.04 -17.73
N ALA A 100 8.38 -13.92 -17.71
CA ALA A 100 7.76 -13.35 -16.51
C ALA A 100 6.94 -14.37 -15.69
N ARG A 101 6.14 -15.20 -16.35
CA ARG A 101 5.33 -16.25 -15.70
C ARG A 101 6.15 -17.35 -15.02
N GLY A 102 7.43 -17.49 -15.37
CA GLY A 102 8.34 -18.46 -14.76
C GLY A 102 8.74 -18.08 -13.34
N TYR A 103 8.79 -16.77 -13.03
CA TYR A 103 9.32 -16.23 -11.77
C TYR A 103 8.23 -15.80 -10.78
N VAL A 104 6.98 -15.68 -11.23
CA VAL A 104 5.87 -15.18 -10.41
C VAL A 104 5.08 -16.32 -9.78
N LEU A 105 4.93 -16.28 -8.45
CA LEU A 105 4.32 -17.37 -7.69
C LEU A 105 2.81 -17.32 -7.57
N ASN A 106 2.14 -16.20 -7.83
CA ASN A 106 0.68 -15.97 -7.69
C ASN A 106 -0.20 -17.23 -7.53
N GLU A 107 -0.63 -17.89 -8.63
CA GLU A 107 -1.56 -19.04 -8.57
C GLU A 107 -0.92 -20.31 -7.96
N ARG A 108 0.41 -20.42 -8.02
CA ARG A 108 1.16 -21.54 -7.45
C ARG A 108 1.30 -21.42 -5.93
N GLY A 109 1.40 -20.19 -5.44
CA GLY A 109 1.64 -19.83 -4.04
C GLY A 109 0.38 -19.50 -3.26
N LEU A 110 -0.71 -19.10 -3.93
CA LEU A 110 -1.96 -18.68 -3.28
C LEU A 110 -3.10 -19.68 -3.49
N THR A 111 -3.98 -19.76 -2.49
CA THR A 111 -5.26 -20.46 -2.51
C THR A 111 -6.33 -19.66 -3.29
N ASP A 112 -7.45 -20.28 -3.64
CA ASP A 112 -8.53 -19.58 -4.35
C ASP A 112 -9.19 -18.48 -3.51
N ASP A 113 -9.09 -18.55 -2.19
CA ASP A 113 -9.62 -17.54 -1.25
C ASP A 113 -8.91 -16.19 -1.42
N ALA A 114 -7.64 -16.20 -1.86
CA ALA A 114 -6.89 -14.97 -2.14
C ALA A 114 -7.51 -14.09 -3.23
N PHE A 115 -8.25 -14.72 -4.16
CA PHE A 115 -8.87 -14.06 -5.31
C PHE A 115 -10.33 -13.68 -5.08
N GLN A 116 -10.87 -13.94 -3.88
CA GLN A 116 -12.20 -13.46 -3.54
C GLN A 116 -12.17 -11.94 -3.29
N PRO A 117 -13.22 -11.19 -3.69
CA PRO A 117 -13.31 -9.77 -3.42
C PRO A 117 -13.28 -9.48 -1.91
N LYS A 118 -12.40 -8.59 -1.48
CA LYS A 118 -12.23 -8.18 -0.09
C LYS A 118 -12.58 -6.72 0.10
N LYS A 119 -13.25 -6.43 1.22
CA LYS A 119 -13.60 -5.05 1.61
C LYS A 119 -12.52 -4.44 2.48
N TYR A 120 -12.18 -3.19 2.24
CA TYR A 120 -11.19 -2.42 2.98
C TYR A 120 -11.75 -1.05 3.33
N THR A 121 -11.38 -0.55 4.50
CA THR A 121 -11.51 0.87 4.83
C THR A 121 -10.12 1.47 4.76
N ILE A 122 -9.93 2.40 3.83
CA ILE A 122 -8.67 3.12 3.69
C ILE A 122 -8.79 4.54 4.25
N THR A 123 -7.69 5.05 4.81
CA THR A 123 -7.54 6.44 5.22
C THR A 123 -6.44 7.09 4.39
N ILE A 124 -6.71 8.26 3.83
CA ILE A 124 -5.71 9.06 3.12
C ILE A 124 -5.32 10.24 4.01
N GLU A 125 -4.03 10.41 4.21
CA GLU A 125 -3.45 11.49 5.00
C GLU A 125 -2.47 12.31 4.19
N LYS A 126 -2.36 13.60 4.53
CA LYS A 126 -1.37 14.53 3.99
C LYS A 126 -0.35 14.88 5.06
N GLY A 127 0.91 14.93 4.67
CA GLY A 127 2.00 15.18 5.60
C GLY A 127 3.37 15.13 4.94
N ASN A 128 4.39 14.88 5.75
CA ASN A 128 5.75 14.63 5.32
C ASN A 128 6.13 13.22 5.75
N PHE A 129 6.17 12.28 4.80
CA PHE A 129 6.41 10.87 5.08
C PHE A 129 7.68 10.38 4.39
N VAL A 130 8.24 9.29 4.92
CA VAL A 130 9.24 8.44 4.25
C VAL A 130 8.63 7.08 3.95
N GLU A 131 9.31 6.27 3.15
CA GLU A 131 8.91 4.89 2.91
C GLU A 131 8.79 4.13 4.24
N PRO A 132 7.66 3.43 4.48
CA PRO A 132 7.45 2.64 5.70
C PRO A 132 8.55 1.61 5.94
N CYS A 133 9.12 1.08 4.85
CA CYS A 133 10.32 0.28 4.91
C CYS A 133 11.44 0.91 4.08
N TYR A 134 12.42 1.52 4.74
CA TYR A 134 13.60 2.09 4.10
C TYR A 134 14.86 1.37 4.57
N ILE A 135 15.60 0.78 3.64
CA ILE A 135 16.90 0.15 3.91
C ILE A 135 17.97 1.07 3.33
N GLY A 136 18.63 1.88 4.16
CA GLY A 136 19.66 2.80 3.70
C GLY A 136 20.23 3.72 4.79
N PRO A 137 21.30 4.49 4.49
CA PRO A 137 21.85 5.47 5.42
C PRO A 137 20.83 6.57 5.73
N SER A 138 20.97 7.18 6.93
CA SER A 138 20.07 8.12 7.63
C SER A 138 18.95 8.81 6.84
N SER A 139 17.84 9.11 7.52
CA SER A 139 16.61 9.72 6.97
C SER A 139 16.78 11.03 6.19
N SER A 140 17.94 11.69 6.26
CA SER A 140 18.30 12.85 5.44
C SER A 140 18.34 12.57 3.93
N PHE A 141 18.60 11.32 3.51
CA PHE A 141 18.61 10.94 2.10
C PHE A 141 17.32 10.28 1.62
N SER A 142 16.45 9.86 2.54
CA SER A 142 15.19 9.19 2.22
C SER A 142 14.31 10.07 1.33
N ARG A 143 13.66 9.44 0.35
CA ARG A 143 12.61 10.06 -0.46
C ARG A 143 11.49 10.54 0.46
N ARG A 144 10.90 11.68 0.12
CA ARG A 144 9.82 12.29 0.90
C ARG A 144 8.53 12.23 0.13
N TYR A 145 7.45 11.92 0.83
CA TYR A 145 6.14 11.70 0.25
C TYR A 145 5.12 12.61 0.91
N ALA A 146 4.26 13.22 0.09
CA ALA A 146 3.26 14.16 0.57
C ALA A 146 2.00 13.47 1.13
N PHE A 147 1.78 12.21 0.76
CA PHE A 147 0.61 11.43 1.19
C PHE A 147 0.97 10.09 1.79
N ARG A 148 0.09 9.64 2.68
CA ARG A 148 0.08 8.31 3.26
C ARG A 148 -1.29 7.67 3.05
N LEU A 149 -1.28 6.41 2.62
CA LEU A 149 -2.43 5.54 2.46
C LEU A 149 -2.36 4.45 3.53
N LEU A 150 -3.38 4.38 4.38
CA LEU A 150 -3.49 3.40 5.46
C LEU A 150 -4.68 2.48 5.22
N PHE A 151 -4.45 1.19 5.22
CA PHE A 151 -5.50 0.19 5.22
C PHE A 151 -5.86 -0.27 6.64
N ASP A 152 -7.13 -0.57 6.88
CA ASP A 152 -7.59 -1.25 8.09
C ASP A 152 -6.96 -2.65 8.28
N LYS A 153 -6.72 -3.34 7.16
CA LYS A 153 -6.02 -4.64 7.09
C LYS A 153 -5.19 -4.73 5.80
N SER A 154 -4.16 -5.58 5.79
CA SER A 154 -3.24 -5.64 4.65
C SER A 154 -3.96 -5.95 3.34
N PRO A 155 -3.65 -5.26 2.24
CA PRO A 155 -4.14 -5.62 0.91
C PRO A 155 -3.47 -6.89 0.36
N TYR A 156 -2.40 -7.37 1.00
CA TYR A 156 -1.78 -8.66 0.68
C TYR A 156 -2.56 -9.83 1.29
N PRO A 157 -2.51 -11.03 0.66
CA PRO A 157 -3.17 -12.22 1.20
C PRO A 157 -2.72 -12.55 2.63
N PRO A 158 -3.64 -12.76 3.60
CA PRO A 158 -3.31 -13.27 4.92
C PRO A 158 -2.58 -14.62 4.85
N ARG A 159 -1.81 -14.94 5.88
CA ARG A 159 -0.99 -16.17 5.94
C ARG A 159 -1.75 -17.44 5.55
N SER A 160 -3.01 -17.59 5.98
CA SER A 160 -3.85 -18.75 5.68
C SER A 160 -4.17 -18.95 4.20
N GLU A 161 -4.05 -17.90 3.39
CA GLU A 161 -4.34 -17.95 1.96
C GLU A 161 -3.11 -18.33 1.12
N TRP A 162 -1.95 -18.54 1.75
CA TRP A 162 -0.75 -19.06 1.11
C TRP A 162 -0.69 -20.58 1.21
N LYS A 163 -0.40 -21.25 0.10
CA LYS A 163 -0.24 -22.71 0.04
C LYS A 163 1.03 -23.20 0.72
N ARG A 164 2.09 -22.39 0.67
CA ARG A 164 3.42 -22.64 1.25
C ARG A 164 4.00 -21.30 1.73
N PRO A 165 3.57 -20.79 2.88
CA PRO A 165 3.98 -19.48 3.40
C PRO A 165 5.45 -19.42 3.84
N GLU A 166 6.11 -20.57 3.97
CA GLU A 166 7.48 -20.64 4.47
C GLU A 166 8.46 -19.90 3.54
N GLY A 167 9.42 -19.18 4.12
CA GLY A 167 10.37 -18.35 3.38
C GLY A 167 9.92 -16.90 3.31
N GLY A 168 9.94 -16.29 2.13
CA GLY A 168 9.65 -14.85 1.95
C GLY A 168 8.33 -14.37 2.57
N PRO A 169 7.18 -15.04 2.39
CA PRO A 169 5.92 -14.58 2.95
C PRO A 169 5.93 -14.53 4.47
N ASP A 170 6.43 -15.56 5.14
CA ASP A 170 6.62 -15.60 6.60
C ASP A 170 7.66 -14.57 7.06
N SER A 171 8.82 -14.48 6.42
CA SER A 171 9.89 -13.58 6.84
C SER A 171 9.54 -12.11 6.64
N GLY A 172 8.88 -11.77 5.53
CA GLY A 172 8.47 -10.42 5.19
C GLY A 172 7.12 -10.01 5.79
N HIS A 173 6.42 -10.93 6.47
CA HIS A 173 5.14 -10.68 7.14
C HIS A 173 4.16 -9.90 6.26
N PHE A 174 3.96 -10.31 5.00
CA PHE A 174 3.25 -9.50 4.00
C PHE A 174 1.83 -9.09 4.44
N TRP A 175 1.16 -9.92 5.22
CA TRP A 175 -0.17 -9.67 5.79
C TRP A 175 -0.21 -8.59 6.90
N ASP A 176 0.94 -8.12 7.37
CA ASP A 176 1.04 -7.02 8.32
C ASP A 176 1.29 -5.67 7.63
N ILE A 177 1.60 -5.65 6.33
CA ILE A 177 1.82 -4.43 5.55
C ILE A 177 0.50 -3.70 5.29
N LYS A 178 0.32 -2.53 5.90
CA LYS A 178 -0.93 -1.73 5.81
C LYS A 178 -0.71 -0.28 5.41
N GLU A 179 0.53 0.17 5.37
CA GLU A 179 0.90 1.55 5.13
C GLU A 179 1.62 1.66 3.78
N PHE A 180 1.24 2.64 2.99
CA PHE A 180 1.91 3.00 1.75
C PHE A 180 2.02 4.51 1.66
N VAL A 181 3.01 5.02 0.95
CA VAL A 181 3.21 6.45 0.73
C VAL A 181 3.13 6.80 -0.75
N GLY A 182 2.63 7.99 -1.06
CA GLY A 182 2.39 8.44 -2.42
C GLY A 182 2.82 9.89 -2.61
N ARG A 183 3.01 10.29 -3.86
CA ARG A 183 3.47 11.62 -4.27
C ARG A 183 4.83 12.01 -3.71
N GLU A 184 5.91 11.64 -4.41
CA GLU A 184 7.24 12.13 -4.04
C GLU A 184 7.29 13.66 -4.12
N TYR A 185 7.74 14.29 -3.04
CA TYR A 185 7.83 15.74 -2.93
C TYR A 185 9.15 16.16 -2.24
N PRO A 186 10.25 16.34 -3.01
CA PRO A 186 11.58 16.57 -2.46
C PRO A 186 11.72 17.80 -1.56
N GLU A 187 10.87 18.82 -1.74
CA GLU A 187 10.86 20.04 -0.93
C GLU A 187 10.58 19.77 0.56
N LEU A 188 9.90 18.67 0.89
CA LEU A 188 9.61 18.28 2.27
C LEU A 188 10.85 17.85 3.06
N LYS A 189 12.01 17.68 2.41
CA LYS A 189 13.28 17.37 3.10
C LYS A 189 13.70 18.45 4.10
N GLN A 190 13.12 19.66 4.02
CA GLN A 190 13.35 20.74 4.99
C GLN A 190 12.72 20.46 6.37
N GLY A 191 11.74 19.55 6.45
CA GLY A 191 11.09 19.16 7.71
C GLY A 191 11.40 17.72 8.13
N ARG A 192 11.19 17.41 9.41
CA ARG A 192 11.22 16.03 9.91
C ARG A 192 10.03 15.24 9.33
N ALA A 193 10.25 13.99 8.90
CA ALA A 193 9.11 13.15 8.54
C ALA A 193 8.37 12.67 9.78
N ILE A 194 7.06 12.59 9.61
CA ILE A 194 6.09 12.23 10.64
C ILE A 194 6.26 10.76 11.06
N ASN A 195 6.58 9.87 10.11
CA ASN A 195 6.80 8.44 10.34
C ASN A 195 8.30 8.07 10.42
N ASP A 196 9.18 9.05 10.67
CA ASP A 196 10.61 8.81 10.90
C ASP A 196 10.84 8.29 12.33
N ASN A 197 10.53 7.01 12.53
CA ASN A 197 10.75 6.28 13.77
C ASN A 197 12.20 5.78 13.81
N ALA A 198 13.15 6.71 13.87
CA ALA A 198 14.54 6.41 14.21
C ALA A 198 14.61 5.94 15.68
N GLY A 199 14.20 4.70 15.97
CA GLY A 199 14.29 4.12 17.32
C GLY A 199 13.41 2.90 17.63
N ASP A 200 12.25 2.76 16.98
CA ASP A 200 11.31 1.67 17.32
C ASP A 200 11.42 0.52 16.30
N SER A 201 12.10 -0.54 16.74
CA SER A 201 12.22 -1.89 16.15
C SER A 201 11.83 -2.05 14.68
N TRP A 202 12.84 -2.27 13.84
CA TRP A 202 12.74 -2.75 12.46
C TRP A 202 11.98 -4.09 12.38
N LYS A 203 10.65 -4.07 12.48
CA LYS A 203 9.82 -5.29 12.43
C LYS A 203 9.59 -5.81 11.02
N TYR A 204 9.76 -4.97 9.99
CA TYR A 204 9.35 -5.28 8.62
C TYR A 204 10.47 -5.17 7.57
N CYS A 205 11.63 -4.61 7.93
CA CYS A 205 12.79 -4.50 7.06
C CYS A 205 13.91 -5.38 7.61
N GLN A 206 13.73 -6.69 7.52
CA GLN A 206 14.84 -7.61 7.74
C GLN A 206 15.46 -7.89 6.38
N VAL A 207 16.72 -7.52 6.23
CA VAL A 207 17.57 -8.15 5.22
C VAL A 207 17.77 -9.58 5.70
N MET A 208 17.27 -10.57 4.95
CA MET A 208 17.67 -11.96 5.16
C MET A 208 19.02 -12.23 4.50
#